data_AF-A0A426XDJ7-F1
#
_entry.id   AF-A0A426XDJ7-F1
#
_cell.length_a   1.000
_cell.length_b   1.000
_cell.length_c   1.000
_cell.angle_alpha   90.00
_cell.angle_beta   90.00
_cell.angle_gamma   90.00
#
_symmetry.space_group_name_H-M   'P 1'
#
loop_
_entity.id
_entity.type
_entity.pdbx_description
1 polymer ?
#
loop_
_entity_poly.entity_id
_entity_poly.type
_entity_poly.pdbx_seq_one_letter_code
_entity_poly.pdbx_strand_id
1 'polypeptide(L)'
;MNIMNISYKIKLLSLPCAVTGFDINKLSQEAQTRWLKPVEVLYILQNCDCFEITQKPPQKPPVLRYFRNDGHSWRKKTNGKTVREGHERLKVGNSEALNCYYAHGEQNSNFQRRSYWILDP
;
A
#
# COMPACT_ATOMS: atom_id res chain seq x y z
N MET A 1 9.67 8.82 5.81
CA MET A 1 9.50 7.72 4.83
C MET A 1 8.02 7.33 4.81
N ASN A 2 7.31 7.69 3.76
CA ASN A 2 5.86 7.49 3.65
C ASN A 2 5.56 6.06 3.16
N ILE A 3 4.66 5.35 3.84
CA ILE A 3 4.31 3.95 3.54
C ILE A 3 2.84 3.84 3.22
N MET A 4 2.51 3.35 2.01
CA MET A 4 1.12 3.13 1.58
C MET A 4 0.75 1.65 1.71
N ASN A 5 -0.41 1.36 2.31
CA ASN A 5 -0.98 0.01 2.40
C ASN A 5 -2.28 -0.11 1.57
N ILE A 6 -2.29 -0.95 0.53
CA ILE A 6 -3.44 -1.07 -0.39
C ILE A 6 -4.46 -2.14 0.08
N SER A 7 -4.14 -2.92 1.13
CA SER A 7 -5.02 -3.97 1.69
C SER A 7 -6.35 -3.45 2.23
N TYR A 8 -6.39 -2.17 2.61
CA TYR A 8 -7.57 -1.51 3.14
C TYR A 8 -8.04 -0.50 2.12
N LYS A 9 -9.35 -0.37 1.95
CA LYS A 9 -9.99 0.67 1.13
C LYS A 9 -9.30 2.01 1.40
N ILE A 10 -8.46 2.45 0.46
CA ILE A 10 -7.77 3.74 0.59
C ILE A 10 -8.85 4.79 0.40
N LYS A 11 -9.16 5.51 1.48
CA LYS A 11 -9.97 6.72 1.41
C LYS A 11 -8.99 7.88 1.26
N LEU A 12 -8.82 8.35 0.03
CA LEU A 12 -8.07 9.58 -0.26
C LEU A 12 -9.07 10.72 -0.11
N LEU A 13 -8.95 11.50 0.96
CA LEU A 13 -9.73 12.72 1.11
C LEU A 13 -8.96 13.83 0.42
N SER A 14 -9.59 14.47 -0.56
CA SER A 14 -9.00 15.55 -1.35
C SER A 14 -8.81 16.80 -0.51
N LEU A 15 -7.60 17.31 -0.43
CA LEU A 15 -7.35 18.73 -0.18
C LEU A 15 -7.22 19.45 -1.54
N PRO A 16 -7.53 20.75 -1.64
CA PRO A 16 -7.30 21.51 -2.87
C PRO A 16 -5.78 21.64 -3.11
N CYS A 17 -5.18 20.64 -3.74
CA CYS A 17 -3.80 20.66 -4.19
C CYS A 17 -3.82 20.38 -5.70
N ALA A 18 -3.45 21.40 -6.48
CA ALA A 18 -3.36 21.31 -7.93
C ALA A 18 -2.10 20.52 -8.30
N VAL A 19 -2.20 19.20 -8.38
CA VAL A 19 -1.11 18.36 -8.87
C VAL A 19 -1.49 17.81 -10.24
N THR A 20 -0.72 18.22 -11.25
CA THR A 20 -0.88 17.76 -12.63
C THR A 20 -0.25 16.38 -12.79
N GLY A 21 -1.06 15.37 -13.10
CA GLY A 21 -0.59 14.01 -13.42
C GLY A 21 -1.71 12.99 -13.35
N PHE A 22 -2.24 12.76 -12.14
CA PHE A 22 -3.37 11.85 -11.90
C PHE A 22 -4.45 12.51 -11.04
N ASP A 23 -5.72 12.25 -11.37
CA ASP A 23 -6.87 12.62 -10.55
C ASP A 23 -6.95 11.69 -9.33
N ILE A 24 -6.78 12.26 -8.14
CA ILE A 24 -6.77 11.51 -6.89
C ILE A 24 -8.12 10.84 -6.57
N ASN A 25 -9.24 11.45 -6.97
CA ASN A 25 -10.57 10.89 -6.75
C ASN A 25 -10.74 9.63 -7.61
N LYS A 26 -10.29 9.71 -8.86
CA LYS A 26 -10.25 8.57 -9.77
C LYS A 26 -9.35 7.46 -9.23
N LEU A 27 -8.14 7.79 -8.79
CA LEU A 27 -7.23 6.81 -8.17
C LEU A 27 -7.84 6.16 -6.92
N SER A 28 -8.57 6.93 -6.10
CA SER A 28 -9.26 6.40 -4.92
C SER A 28 -10.35 5.40 -5.30
N GLN A 29 -11.10 5.67 -6.37
CA GLN A 29 -12.13 4.76 -6.90
C GLN A 29 -11.50 3.51 -7.52
N GLU A 30 -10.44 3.66 -8.31
CA GLU A 30 -9.74 2.55 -8.94
C GLU A 30 -9.07 1.62 -7.93
N ALA A 31 -8.53 2.17 -6.83
CA ALA A 31 -7.97 1.39 -5.74
C ALA A 31 -9.00 0.49 -5.03
N GLN A 32 -10.31 0.72 -5.23
CA GLN A 32 -11.36 -0.16 -4.70
C GLN A 32 -11.59 -1.41 -5.55
N THR A 33 -11.24 -1.36 -6.84
CA THR A 33 -11.57 -2.40 -7.82
C THR A 33 -10.35 -3.09 -8.41
N ARG A 34 -9.18 -2.47 -8.35
CA ARG A 34 -7.91 -3.02 -8.85
C ARG A 34 -6.72 -2.55 -8.01
N TRP A 35 -5.61 -3.26 -8.17
CA TRP A 35 -4.32 -2.76 -7.70
C TRP A 35 -3.88 -1.57 -8.55
N LEU A 36 -3.33 -0.55 -7.89
CA LEU A 36 -2.71 0.58 -8.56
C LEU A 36 -1.38 0.17 -9.20
N LYS A 37 -1.08 0.76 -10.35
CA LYS A 37 0.18 0.58 -11.07
C LYS A 37 1.32 1.27 -10.32
N PRO A 38 2.58 0.84 -10.50
CA PRO A 38 3.72 1.46 -9.82
C PRO A 38 3.80 2.98 -9.97
N VAL A 39 3.53 3.52 -11.17
CA VAL A 39 3.53 4.97 -11.42
C VAL A 39 2.45 5.71 -10.63
N GLU A 40 1.27 5.10 -10.46
CA GLU A 40 0.15 5.67 -9.70
C GLU A 40 0.48 5.67 -8.19
N VAL A 41 1.09 4.59 -7.70
CA VAL A 41 1.55 4.49 -6.30
C VAL A 41 2.66 5.51 -6.01
N LEU A 42 3.63 5.65 -6.92
CA LEU A 42 4.72 6.63 -6.81
C LEU A 42 4.15 8.05 -6.73
N TYR A 43 3.21 8.38 -7.61
CA TYR A 43 2.54 9.67 -7.60
C TYR A 43 1.87 9.98 -6.26
N ILE A 44 1.13 9.03 -5.68
CA ILE A 44 0.49 9.26 -4.38
C ILE A 44 1.53 9.40 -3.26
N LEU A 45 2.61 8.61 -3.28
CA LEU A 45 3.67 8.70 -2.25
C LEU A 45 4.44 10.03 -2.30
N GLN A 46 4.70 10.56 -3.50
CA GLN A 46 5.38 11.85 -3.68
C GLN A 46 4.49 13.05 -3.30
N ASN A 47 3.18 12.89 -3.40
CA ASN A 47 2.21 13.94 -3.11
C ASN A 47 1.43 13.66 -1.82
N CYS A 48 1.93 12.78 -0.95
CA CYS A 48 1.19 12.36 0.24
C CYS A 48 0.89 13.51 1.21
N ASP A 49 1.69 14.58 1.23
CA ASP A 49 1.42 15.78 2.02
C ASP A 49 0.20 16.58 1.50
N CYS A 50 -0.19 16.35 0.24
CA CYS A 50 -1.38 16.94 -0.38
C CYS A 50 -2.67 16.16 -0.12
N PHE A 51 -2.61 15.01 0.56
CA PHE A 51 -3.77 14.15 0.79
C PHE A 51 -3.86 13.70 2.24
N GLU A 52 -5.07 13.63 2.79
CA GLU A 52 -5.26 12.87 4.01
C GLU A 52 -5.28 11.37 3.67
N ILE A 53 -4.10 10.75 3.70
CA ILE A 53 -4.00 9.29 3.74
C ILE A 53 -4.47 8.86 5.12
N THR A 54 -5.68 8.31 5.20
CA THR A 54 -6.22 7.86 6.49
C THR A 54 -5.35 6.73 7.05
N GLN A 55 -4.52 7.03 8.06
CA GLN A 55 -3.72 6.05 8.80
C GLN A 55 -4.59 5.12 9.66
N LYS A 56 -5.87 5.49 9.86
CA LYS A 56 -6.87 4.69 10.56
C LYS A 56 -7.49 3.67 9.59
N PRO A 57 -7.27 2.37 9.80
CA PRO A 57 -7.85 1.33 8.97
C PRO A 57 -9.38 1.27 9.17
N PRO A 58 -10.16 0.86 8.15
CA PRO A 58 -11.61 0.66 8.25
C PRO A 58 -12.02 -0.36 9.32
N GLN A 59 -11.11 -1.27 9.67
CA GLN A 59 -11.23 -2.18 10.81
C GLN A 59 -9.93 -2.15 11.60
N LYS A 60 -10.04 -2.14 12.94
CA LYS A 60 -8.89 -2.37 13.82
C LYS A 60 -8.17 -3.65 13.39
N PRO A 61 -6.84 -3.67 13.42
CA PRO A 61 -5.95 -2.75 14.16
C PRO A 61 -5.08 -1.86 13.23
N PRO A 62 -4.40 -0.82 13.76
CA PRO A 62 -3.74 0.24 12.98
C PRO A 62 -2.84 -0.24 11.84
N VAL A 63 -2.73 0.60 10.81
CA VAL A 63 -1.79 0.41 9.71
C VAL A 63 -0.37 0.55 10.27
N LEU A 64 0.29 -0.57 10.52
CA LEU A 64 1.68 -0.59 10.96
C LEU A 64 2.61 -0.73 9.76
N ARG A 65 3.77 -0.07 9.84
CA ARG A 65 4.91 -0.26 8.93
C ARG A 65 5.26 -1.73 8.75
N TYR A 66 5.07 -2.51 9.81
CA TYR A 66 5.24 -3.96 9.81
C TYR A 66 3.88 -4.62 10.00
N PHE A 67 3.35 -5.22 8.92
CA PHE A 67 2.11 -6.00 8.99
C PHE A 67 2.20 -7.15 10.00
N ARG A 68 3.40 -7.58 10.40
CA ARG A 68 3.57 -8.59 11.47
C ARG A 68 2.91 -8.21 12.80
N ASN A 69 2.75 -6.91 13.06
CA ASN A 69 2.23 -6.40 14.34
C ASN A 69 0.79 -5.87 14.22
N ASP A 70 0.18 -5.98 13.04
CA ASP A 70 -1.15 -5.43 12.77
C ASP A 70 -2.28 -6.39 13.17
N GLY A 71 -2.05 -7.27 14.14
CA GLY A 71 -3.05 -8.20 14.68
C GLY A 71 -3.75 -9.12 13.67
N HIS A 72 -3.37 -9.14 12.40
CA HIS A 72 -3.91 -10.08 11.44
C HIS A 72 -3.10 -11.37 11.42
N SER A 73 -3.81 -12.49 11.26
CA SER A 73 -3.21 -13.78 11.00
C SER A 73 -2.73 -13.85 9.56
N TRP A 74 -1.43 -13.62 9.36
CA TRP A 74 -0.77 -13.75 8.07
C TRP A 74 -0.34 -15.19 7.81
N ARG A 75 -0.43 -15.61 6.55
CA ARG A 75 0.02 -16.92 6.10
C ARG A 75 1.49 -17.11 6.45
N LYS A 76 1.79 -18.21 7.13
CA LYS A 76 3.17 -18.55 7.54
C LYS A 76 3.83 -19.47 6.52
N LYS A 77 5.16 -19.54 6.55
CA LYS A 77 5.95 -20.54 5.84
C LYS A 77 5.64 -21.94 6.40
N THR A 78 6.05 -23.00 5.71
CA THR A 78 5.80 -24.40 6.11
C THR A 78 6.24 -24.72 7.54
N ASN A 79 7.26 -24.02 8.05
CA ASN A 79 7.74 -24.17 9.43
C ASN A 79 6.84 -23.53 10.51
N GLY A 80 5.75 -22.85 10.13
CA GLY A 80 4.78 -22.23 11.03
C GLY A 80 5.30 -21.04 11.85
N LYS A 81 6.56 -20.63 11.70
CA LYS A 81 7.19 -19.58 12.52
C LYS A 81 7.23 -18.22 11.85
N THR A 82 7.53 -18.18 10.56
CA THR A 82 7.76 -16.93 9.83
C THR A 82 6.61 -16.63 8.89
N VAL A 83 6.14 -15.40 8.85
CA VAL A 83 5.18 -14.95 7.83
C VAL A 83 5.78 -15.16 6.44
N ARG A 84 4.97 -15.68 5.52
CA ARG A 84 5.31 -15.79 4.10
C ARG A 84 5.07 -14.44 3.44
N GLU A 85 6.13 -13.62 3.45
CA GLU A 85 6.18 -12.34 2.76
C GLU A 85 7.02 -12.42 1.48
N GLY A 86 6.65 -11.64 0.47
CA GLY A 86 7.45 -11.39 -0.73
C GLY A 86 7.93 -9.94 -0.74
N HIS A 87 9.16 -9.71 -1.21
CA HIS A 87 9.74 -8.38 -1.37
C HIS A 87 10.09 -8.17 -2.85
N GLU A 88 9.63 -7.05 -3.41
CA GLU A 88 9.85 -6.72 -4.82
C GLU A 88 10.27 -5.25 -4.95
N ARG A 89 11.18 -4.97 -5.90
CA ARG A 89 11.47 -3.62 -6.36
C ARG A 89 10.71 -3.36 -7.66
N LEU A 90 9.91 -2.31 -7.68
CA LEU A 90 9.06 -1.97 -8.81
C LEU A 90 9.68 -0.82 -9.61
N LYS A 91 9.63 -0.97 -10.94
CA LYS A 91 10.08 0.06 -11.88
C LYS A 91 8.96 1.03 -12.24
N VAL A 92 9.33 2.29 -12.42
CA VAL A 92 8.51 3.30 -13.09
C VAL A 92 9.33 3.78 -14.29
N GLY A 93 8.82 3.53 -15.49
CA GLY A 93 9.64 3.62 -16.70
C GLY A 93 10.79 2.59 -16.66
N ASN A 94 12.02 3.07 -16.83
CA ASN A 94 13.22 2.22 -16.87
C ASN A 94 13.98 2.13 -15.53
N SER A 95 13.52 2.85 -14.50
CA SER A 95 14.24 2.97 -13.21
C SER A 95 13.46 2.28 -12.09
N GLU A 96 14.18 1.59 -11.19
CA GLU A 96 13.58 1.13 -9.93
C GLU A 96 13.20 2.35 -9.09
N ALA A 97 11.94 2.42 -8.64
CA ALA A 97 11.42 3.58 -7.93
C ALA A 97 10.78 3.24 -6.58
N LEU A 98 10.23 2.03 -6.43
CA LEU A 98 9.49 1.63 -5.24
C LEU A 98 9.99 0.29 -4.70
N ASN A 99 9.97 0.14 -3.38
CA ASN A 99 9.89 -1.15 -2.73
C ASN A 99 8.42 -1.53 -2.54
N CYS A 100 8.12 -2.83 -2.63
CA CYS A 100 6.82 -3.42 -2.39
C CYS A 100 6.99 -4.66 -1.51
N TYR A 101 6.36 -4.66 -0.33
CA TYR A 101 6.19 -5.85 0.49
C TYR A 101 4.80 -6.41 0.29
N TYR A 102 4.68 -7.73 0.15
CA TYR A 102 3.43 -8.42 -0.13
C TYR A 102 3.19 -9.59 0.83
N ALA A 103 1.98 -9.70 1.36
CA ALA A 103 1.58 -10.78 2.26
C ALA A 103 0.12 -11.21 2.02
N HIS A 104 -0.18 -12.47 2.36
CA HIS A 104 -1.52 -13.06 2.29
C HIS A 104 -2.05 -13.43 3.68
N GLY A 105 -3.35 -13.28 3.88
CA GLY A 105 -4.05 -13.80 5.06
C GLY A 105 -3.92 -15.32 5.17
N GLU A 106 -3.89 -15.81 6.41
CA GLU A 106 -3.84 -17.24 6.71
C GLU A 106 -5.17 -17.93 6.40
N GLN A 107 -6.29 -17.38 6.91
CA GLN A 107 -7.62 -17.97 6.78
C GLN A 107 -8.29 -17.64 5.44
N ASN A 108 -8.06 -16.42 4.93
CA ASN A 108 -8.72 -15.93 3.71
C ASN A 108 -7.66 -15.62 2.64
N SER A 109 -7.64 -16.41 1.57
CA SER A 109 -6.72 -16.23 0.44
C SER A 109 -6.96 -14.93 -0.34
N ASN A 110 -8.18 -14.38 -0.27
CA ASN A 110 -8.54 -13.10 -0.87
C ASN A 110 -8.09 -11.91 -0.01
N PHE A 111 -7.74 -12.13 1.26
CA PHE A 111 -7.15 -11.09 2.08
C PHE A 111 -5.66 -10.96 1.76
N GLN A 112 -5.28 -9.84 1.16
CA GLN A 112 -3.93 -9.59 0.66
C GLN A 112 -3.50 -8.18 1.01
N ARG A 113 -2.23 -7.99 1.34
CA ARG A 113 -1.64 -6.68 1.62
C ARG A 113 -0.43 -6.41 0.77
N ARG A 114 -0.36 -5.18 0.27
CA ARG A 114 0.85 -4.59 -0.28
C ARG A 114 1.21 -3.33 0.47
N SER A 115 2.48 -3.20 0.86
CA SER A 115 3.05 -2.01 1.49
C SER A 115 4.14 -1.44 0.59
N TYR A 116 4.11 -0.14 0.32
CA TYR A 116 5.03 0.51 -0.62
C TYR A 116 5.81 1.66 0.00
N TRP A 117 7.05 1.88 -0.43
CA TRP A 117 7.83 3.11 -0.16
C TRP A 117 8.82 3.37 -1.29
N ILE A 118 9.23 4.64 -1.43
CA ILE A 118 10.19 5.08 -2.43
C ILE A 118 11.59 4.53 -2.09
N LEU A 119 12.33 4.06 -3.10
CA LEU A 119 13.66 3.43 -2.94
C LEU A 119 14.73 4.40 -2.41
N ASP A 120 14.75 5.63 -2.91
CA ASP A 120 15.58 6.74 -2.43
C ASP A 120 14.69 7.99 -2.30
N PRO A 121 14.56 8.58 -1.10
CA PRO A 121 13.82 9.83 -0.90
C PRO A 121 14.55 11.06 -1.46
#